data_AF-A0A7G8BW77-F1
#
_entry.id   AF-A0A7G8BW77-F1
#
_cell.length_a   1.000
_cell.length_b   1.000
_cell.length_c   1.000
_cell.angle_alpha   90.00
_cell.angle_beta   90.00
_cell.angle_gamma   90.00
#
_symmetry.space_group_name_H-M   'P 1'
#
loop_
_entity.id
_entity.type
_entity.pdbx_description
1 polymer ?
#
loop_
_entity_poly.entity_id
_entity_poly.type
_entity_poly.pdbx_seq_one_letter_code
_entity_poly.pdbx_strand_id
1 'polypeptide(L)'
;MTTAESIIGVEKFPTADLAGLREELLNAHLDSWQAADVIIQYLATRGYGVSGSAARSTASRLESTRYPVEQMQQEFERLAMVM
;
A
#
# COMPACT_ATOMS: atom_id res chain seq x y z
N MET A 1 -13.76 -20.54 18.18
CA MET A 1 -12.35 -20.29 17.84
C MET A 1 -12.13 -18.80 18.07
N THR A 2 -11.69 -18.45 19.26
CA THR A 2 -11.55 -17.06 19.73
C THR A 2 -10.08 -16.84 20.07
N THR A 3 -9.61 -15.61 19.82
CA THR A 3 -8.39 -14.98 20.34
C THR A 3 -7.20 -14.94 19.39
N ALA A 4 -6.99 -13.77 18.75
CA ALA A 4 -5.91 -12.87 19.13
C ALA A 4 -6.09 -11.50 18.42
N GLU A 5 -6.75 -10.58 19.11
CA GLU A 5 -6.55 -9.14 18.90
C GLU A 5 -5.09 -8.84 19.29
N SER A 6 -4.22 -8.55 18.31
CA SER A 6 -2.87 -8.06 18.58
C SER A 6 -2.87 -6.53 18.49
N ILE A 7 -3.29 -5.89 19.58
CA ILE A 7 -3.17 -4.46 19.85
C ILE A 7 -1.76 -4.14 20.36
N ILE A 8 -0.72 -4.20 19.52
CA ILE A 8 0.63 -3.81 19.96
C ILE A 8 1.46 -3.24 18.81
N GLY A 9 1.51 -1.90 18.75
CA GLY A 9 2.23 -1.12 17.75
C GLY A 9 1.38 -0.83 16.52
N VAL A 10 0.84 0.38 16.40
CA VAL A 10 0.28 0.82 15.12
C VAL A 10 1.44 1.04 14.16
N GLU A 11 1.99 -0.05 13.63
CA GLU A 11 2.81 0.04 12.44
C GLU A 11 1.92 0.68 11.39
N LYS A 12 2.25 1.92 10.99
CA LYS A 12 1.45 2.70 10.04
C LYS A 12 1.15 1.90 8.78
N PHE A 13 2.01 0.93 8.44
CA PHE A 13 1.85 -0.09 7.41
C PHE A 13 2.51 -1.40 7.87
N PRO A 14 1.75 -2.38 8.41
CA PRO A 14 2.31 -3.66 8.81
C PRO A 14 2.79 -4.43 7.58
N THR A 15 3.96 -5.04 7.68
CA THR A 15 4.59 -5.74 6.56
C THR A 15 3.74 -6.91 6.04
N ALA A 16 3.00 -7.58 6.92
CA ALA A 16 2.08 -8.65 6.54
C ALA A 16 0.88 -8.14 5.72
N ASP A 17 0.37 -6.96 6.08
CA ASP A 17 -0.75 -6.28 5.42
C ASP A 17 -0.34 -5.81 4.01
N LEU A 18 0.86 -5.23 3.91
CA LEU A 18 1.47 -4.81 2.64
C LEU A 18 1.83 -6.00 1.75
N ALA A 19 2.26 -7.13 2.33
CA ALA A 19 2.52 -8.35 1.58
C ALA A 19 1.25 -8.86 0.91
N GLY A 20 0.12 -8.89 1.64
CA GLY A 20 -1.19 -9.22 1.08
C GLY A 20 -1.60 -8.25 -0.03
N LEU A 21 -1.50 -6.94 0.22
CA LEU A 21 -1.82 -5.91 -0.78
C LEU A 21 -0.96 -6.05 -2.05
N ARG A 22 0.33 -6.32 -1.91
CA ARG A 22 1.24 -6.57 -3.03
C ARG A 22 0.82 -7.78 -3.84
N GLU A 23 0.47 -8.88 -3.17
CA GLU A 23 0.00 -10.08 -3.86
C GLU A 23 -1.31 -9.80 -4.59
N GLU A 24 -2.24 -9.05 -3.99
CA GLU A 24 -3.46 -8.63 -4.70
C GLU A 24 -3.13 -7.76 -5.91
N LEU A 25 -2.28 -6.74 -5.78
CA LEU A 25 -1.88 -5.88 -6.89
C LEU A 25 -1.20 -6.68 -8.03
N LEU A 26 -0.35 -7.66 -7.69
CA LEU A 26 0.34 -8.50 -8.67
C LEU A 26 -0.59 -9.53 -9.32
N ASN A 27 -1.54 -10.11 -8.58
CA ASN A 27 -2.46 -11.13 -9.09
C ASN A 27 -3.66 -10.53 -9.82
N ALA A 28 -4.11 -9.34 -9.42
CA ALA A 28 -5.29 -8.68 -9.99
C ALA A 28 -5.05 -8.09 -11.40
N HIS A 29 -3.81 -8.14 -11.92
CA HIS A 29 -3.44 -7.68 -13.27
C HIS A 29 -3.93 -6.25 -13.55
N LEU A 30 -3.85 -5.39 -12.53
CA LEU A 30 -4.39 -4.02 -12.56
C LEU A 30 -3.46 -3.09 -13.34
N ASP A 31 -4.03 -2.23 -14.18
CA ASP A 31 -3.30 -1.12 -14.76
C ASP A 31 -2.85 -0.13 -13.67
N SER A 32 -1.75 0.60 -13.92
CA SER A 32 -1.24 1.68 -13.06
C SER A 32 -2.30 2.65 -12.50
N TRP A 33 -3.41 2.88 -13.21
CA TRP A 33 -4.53 3.69 -12.72
C TRP A 33 -5.36 2.98 -11.65
N GLN A 34 -5.73 1.72 -11.88
CA GLN A 34 -6.51 0.94 -10.93
C GLN A 34 -5.69 0.62 -9.68
N ALA A 35 -4.41 0.27 -9.87
CA ALA A 35 -3.49 0.08 -8.76
C ALA A 35 -3.34 1.37 -7.92
N ALA A 36 -3.32 2.55 -8.55
CA ALA A 36 -3.31 3.82 -7.83
C ALA A 36 -4.57 4.01 -6.96
N ASP A 37 -5.75 3.68 -7.49
CA ASP A 37 -7.01 3.80 -6.76
C ASP A 37 -7.03 2.90 -5.51
N VAL A 38 -6.56 1.65 -5.65
CA VAL A 38 -6.40 0.72 -4.53
C VAL A 38 -5.45 1.28 -3.47
N ILE A 39 -4.31 1.85 -3.87
CA ILE A 39 -3.34 2.48 -2.96
C ILE A 39 -3.98 3.67 -2.23
N ILE A 40 -4.72 4.52 -2.95
CA ILE A 40 -5.42 5.69 -2.37
C ILE A 40 -6.47 5.23 -1.37
N GLN A 41 -7.30 4.24 -1.74
CA GLN A 41 -8.33 3.70 -0.84
C GLN A 41 -7.69 3.13 0.42
N TYR A 42 -6.64 2.31 0.28
CA TYR A 42 -5.92 1.73 1.42
C TYR A 42 -5.36 2.80 2.37
N LEU A 43 -4.77 3.86 1.83
CA LEU A 43 -4.24 4.99 2.59
C LEU A 43 -5.37 5.83 3.22
N ALA A 44 -6.48 6.02 2.52
CA ALA A 44 -7.65 6.72 3.00
C ALA A 44 -8.32 5.99 4.18
N THR A 45 -8.39 4.65 4.17
CA THR A 45 -8.88 3.84 5.29
C THR A 45 -8.07 4.05 6.56
N ARG A 46 -6.79 4.44 6.42
CA ARG A 46 -5.86 4.75 7.51
C ARG A 46 -5.84 6.24 7.88
N GLY A 47 -6.63 7.08 7.20
CA GLY A 47 -6.74 8.52 7.44
C GLY A 47 -5.71 9.38 6.71
N TYR A 48 -5.00 8.84 5.71
CA TYR A 48 -4.06 9.60 4.89
C TYR A 48 -4.74 10.11 3.62
N GLY A 49 -4.59 11.42 3.36
CA GLY A 49 -4.95 12.03 2.08
C GLY A 49 -3.76 11.94 1.12
N VAL A 50 -3.97 11.33 -0.06
CA VAL A 50 -2.90 11.09 -1.02
C VAL A 50 -3.30 11.65 -2.37
N SER A 51 -2.38 12.38 -3.01
CA SER A 51 -2.59 12.89 -4.37
C SER A 51 -2.62 11.74 -5.38
N GLY A 52 -3.64 11.70 -6.24
CA GLY A 52 -3.79 10.63 -7.24
C GLY A 52 -2.59 10.49 -8.18
N SER A 53 -1.93 11.59 -8.51
CA SER A 53 -0.68 11.58 -9.29
C SER A 53 0.48 10.88 -8.55
N ALA A 54 0.59 11.07 -7.24
CA ALA A 54 1.63 10.46 -6.42
C ALA A 54 1.37 8.96 -6.25
N ALA A 55 0.12 8.58 -5.95
CA ALA A 55 -0.31 7.19 -5.88
C ALA A 55 -0.07 6.45 -7.20
N ARG A 56 -0.33 7.10 -8.33
CA ARG A 56 -0.07 6.52 -9.66
C ARG A 56 1.40 6.39 -9.98
N SER A 57 2.23 7.38 -9.64
CA SER A 57 3.68 7.24 -9.79
C SER A 57 4.21 6.08 -8.95
N THR A 58 3.63 5.85 -7.76
CA THR A 58 3.97 4.71 -6.92
C THR A 58 3.49 3.42 -7.59
N ALA A 59 2.21 3.32 -7.97
CA ALA A 59 1.65 2.16 -8.66
C ALA A 59 2.49 1.74 -9.88
N SER A 60 2.91 2.69 -10.72
CA SER A 60 3.75 2.42 -11.89
C SER A 60 5.15 1.89 -11.53
N ARG A 61 5.73 2.37 -10.42
CA ARG A 61 6.99 1.81 -9.88
C ARG A 61 6.81 0.41 -9.33
N LEU A 62 5.65 0.14 -8.73
CA LEU A 62 5.30 -1.18 -8.21
C LEU A 62 4.95 -2.17 -9.35
N GLU A 63 4.42 -1.70 -10.47
CA GLU A 63 4.08 -2.52 -11.65
C GLU A 63 5.31 -3.23 -12.25
N SER A 64 6.48 -2.56 -12.23
CA SER A 64 7.67 -3.00 -12.96
C SER A 64 8.55 -4.06 -12.27
N THR A 65 8.25 -4.54 -11.06
CA THR A 65 9.10 -5.59 -10.45
C THR A 65 8.42 -6.31 -9.29
N ARG A 66 8.81 -7.57 -9.00
CA ARG A 66 8.62 -8.19 -7.68
C ARG A 66 9.48 -7.48 -6.62
N TYR A 67 9.29 -6.18 -6.41
CA TYR A 67 10.03 -5.43 -5.40
C TYR A 67 9.74 -6.02 -4.00
N PRO A 68 10.68 -5.94 -3.04
CA PRO A 68 10.47 -6.43 -1.68
C PRO A 68 9.43 -5.56 -0.97
N VAL A 69 8.69 -6.16 -0.04
CA VAL A 69 7.62 -5.48 0.72
C VAL A 69 8.14 -4.25 1.50
N GLU A 70 9.41 -4.25 1.89
CA GLU A 70 10.09 -3.10 2.51
C GLU A 70 10.19 -1.88 1.58
N GLN A 71 10.37 -2.10 0.27
CA GLN A 71 10.34 -1.01 -0.72
C GLN A 71 8.92 -0.48 -0.91
N MET A 72 7.90 -1.35 -0.80
CA MET A 72 6.49 -0.93 -0.77
C MET A 72 6.24 0.01 0.39
N GLN A 73 6.70 -0.40 1.58
CA GLN A 73 6.49 0.31 2.81
C GLN A 73 7.08 1.72 2.73
N GLN A 74 8.34 1.85 2.29
CA GLN A 74 8.99 3.15 2.10
C GLN A 74 8.23 4.05 1.12
N GLU A 75 7.73 3.52 0.01
CA GLU A 75 6.95 4.32 -0.95
C GLU A 75 5.61 4.75 -0.33
N PHE A 76 4.93 3.90 0.43
CA PHE A 76 3.68 4.24 1.13
C PHE A 76 3.91 5.25 2.25
N GLU A 77 5.00 5.14 2.98
CA GLU A 77 5.41 6.13 3.99
C GLU A 77 5.71 7.49 3.36
N ARG A 78 6.40 7.51 2.20
CA ARG A 78 6.59 8.73 1.42
C ARG A 78 5.26 9.30 0.95
N LEU A 79 4.36 8.49 0.41
CA LEU A 79 3.03 8.93 -0.01
C LEU A 79 2.24 9.54 1.16
N ALA A 80 2.32 8.93 2.34
CA ALA A 80 1.69 9.43 3.55
C ALA A 80 2.34 10.70 4.13
N MET A 81 3.60 10.99 3.77
CA MET A 81 4.32 12.21 4.18
C MET A 81 4.13 13.40 3.23
N VAL A 82 3.73 13.18 1.97
CA VAL A 82 3.49 14.28 1.02
C VAL A 82 2.13 14.90 1.34
N MET A 83 2.16 15.93 2.20
CA MET A 83 1.05 16.84 2.47
C MET A 83 0.74 17.74 1.27
#